data_AF-A0A5C2M7V1-F1
#
_entry.id   AF-A0A5C2M7V1-F1
#
_cell.length_a   1.000
_cell.length_b   1.000
_cell.length_c   1.000
_cell.angle_alpha   90.00
_cell.angle_beta   90.00
_cell.angle_gamma   90.00
#
_symmetry.space_group_name_H-M   'P 1'
#
loop_
_entity.id
_entity.type
_entity.pdbx_description
1 polymer ?
#
loop_
_entity_poly.entity_id
_entity_poly.type
_entity_poly.pdbx_seq_one_letter_code
_entity_poly.pdbx_strand_id
1 'polypeptide(L)'
;MVRPHFSILLAIASGLALPIVTFANCTINSVTGLNFGAYSTSSASANDATGQFIFVCTNVQRAITIRLSTGNAGSFTPRQMTSGGGRLQPLR
;
A
#
# COMPACT_ATOMS: atom_id res chain seq x y z
N MET A 1 11.68 73.04 -11.03
CA MET A 1 11.50 72.19 -12.23
C MET A 1 12.41 70.98 -12.06
N VAL A 2 11.90 69.91 -11.44
CA VAL A 2 12.67 68.69 -11.10
C VAL A 2 11.93 67.52 -11.75
N ARG A 3 12.64 66.78 -12.62
CA ARG A 3 12.10 65.69 -13.43
C ARG A 3 12.33 64.38 -12.66
N PRO A 4 11.30 63.64 -12.21
CA PRO A 4 11.52 62.42 -11.45
C PRO A 4 11.77 61.27 -12.43
N HIS A 5 13.03 60.91 -12.61
CA HIS A 5 13.44 59.66 -13.23
C HIS A 5 13.50 58.57 -12.15
N PHE A 6 12.34 58.04 -11.76
CA PHE A 6 12.23 56.88 -10.90
C PHE A 6 11.61 55.73 -11.71
N SER A 7 12.37 55.25 -12.69
CA SER A 7 12.05 54.05 -13.46
C SER A 7 13.23 53.10 -13.41
N ILE A 8 13.57 52.66 -12.20
CA ILE A 8 14.48 51.52 -12.01
C ILE A 8 13.59 50.28 -11.84
N LEU A 9 13.24 49.74 -13.01
CA LEU A 9 13.13 48.31 -13.31
C LEU A 9 12.97 47.37 -12.11
N LEU A 10 11.71 47.04 -11.81
CA LEU A 10 11.32 45.81 -11.14
C LEU A 10 11.58 44.63 -12.10
N ALA A 11 12.84 44.26 -12.27
CA ALA A 11 13.25 43.10 -13.06
C ALA A 11 13.83 42.04 -12.12
N ILE A 12 13.54 40.77 -12.44
CA ILE A 12 13.96 39.53 -11.77
C ILE A 12 12.95 39.01 -10.71
N ALA A 13 11.78 38.58 -11.17
CA ALA A 13 11.01 37.53 -10.49
C ALA A 13 10.33 36.57 -11.49
N SER A 14 10.90 36.43 -12.69
CA SER A 14 10.37 35.57 -13.75
C SER A 14 11.43 34.57 -14.18
N GLY A 15 11.71 33.59 -13.35
CA GLY A 15 12.75 32.60 -13.63
C GLY A 15 12.50 31.29 -12.92
N LEU A 16 12.12 30.28 -13.71
CA LEU A 16 11.92 28.87 -13.35
C LEU A 16 10.63 28.54 -12.57
N ALA A 17 9.49 28.61 -13.26
CA ALA A 17 8.42 27.65 -12.98
C ALA A 17 8.88 26.27 -13.49
N LEU A 18 9.50 25.46 -12.63
CA LEU A 18 9.74 24.05 -12.93
C LEU A 18 8.39 23.33 -12.99
N PRO A 19 8.14 22.49 -14.00
CA PRO A 19 6.92 21.69 -14.01
C PRO A 19 6.94 20.76 -12.80
N ILE A 20 5.94 20.89 -11.93
CA ILE A 20 5.76 19.98 -10.80
C ILE A 20 5.20 18.69 -11.38
N VAL A 21 6.05 17.67 -11.52
CA VAL A 21 5.59 16.33 -11.86
C VAL A 21 5.09 15.68 -10.58
N THR A 22 3.79 15.47 -10.46
CA THR A 22 3.21 14.70 -9.36
C THR A 22 3.24 13.22 -9.73
N PHE A 23 3.92 12.42 -8.92
CA PHE A 23 3.92 10.96 -9.10
C PHE A 23 2.69 10.35 -8.42
N ALA A 24 2.24 9.23 -8.97
CA ALA A 24 1.27 8.40 -8.27
C ALA A 24 1.88 7.94 -6.94
N ASN A 25 1.18 8.20 -5.84
CA ASN A 25 1.59 7.76 -4.51
C ASN A 25 0.46 6.93 -3.92
N CYS A 26 0.79 5.79 -3.33
CA CYS A 26 -0.15 4.93 -2.63
C CYS A 26 0.37 4.63 -1.24
N THR A 27 -0.47 4.77 -0.23
CA THR A 27 -0.16 4.43 1.16
C THR A 27 -1.19 3.44 1.68
N ILE A 28 -0.74 2.43 2.43
CA ILE A 28 -1.62 1.54 3.19
C ILE A 28 -1.85 2.19 4.55
N ASN A 29 -3.09 2.58 4.84
CA ASN A 29 -3.46 3.31 6.05
C ASN A 29 -3.72 2.36 7.22
N SER A 30 -4.35 1.23 6.95
CA SER A 30 -4.67 0.23 7.97
C SER A 30 -4.71 -1.18 7.38
N VAL A 31 -4.34 -2.15 8.20
CA VAL A 31 -4.44 -3.58 7.91
C VAL A 31 -5.04 -4.27 9.13
N THR A 32 -6.22 -4.85 8.96
CA THR A 32 -6.82 -5.81 9.88
C THR A 32 -6.40 -7.20 9.44
N GLY A 33 -5.51 -7.82 10.23
CA GLY A 33 -4.99 -9.15 9.97
C GLY A 33 -6.06 -10.26 10.04
N LEU A 34 -5.66 -11.46 9.62
CA LEU A 34 -6.50 -12.66 9.72
C LEU A 34 -6.22 -13.37 11.04
N ASN A 35 -7.27 -13.69 11.79
CA ASN A 35 -7.22 -14.56 12.95
C ASN A 35 -8.29 -15.64 12.81
N PHE A 36 -7.86 -16.88 12.58
CA PHE A 36 -8.74 -18.04 12.37
C PHE A 36 -9.17 -18.70 13.69
N GLY A 37 -8.69 -18.20 14.84
CA GLY A 37 -8.93 -18.80 16.15
C GLY A 37 -8.15 -20.10 16.37
N ALA A 38 -8.62 -20.91 17.33
CA ALA A 38 -8.02 -22.20 17.63
C ALA A 38 -8.31 -23.21 16.50
N TYR A 39 -7.25 -23.78 15.92
CA TYR A 39 -7.36 -24.83 14.92
C TYR A 39 -7.58 -26.19 15.58
N SER A 40 -8.57 -26.94 15.12
CA SER A 40 -8.78 -28.34 15.48
C SER A 40 -8.90 -29.19 14.23
N THR A 41 -8.13 -30.27 14.14
CA THR A 41 -8.23 -31.21 13.03
C THR A 41 -9.55 -31.97 13.04
N SER A 42 -10.16 -32.19 14.22
CA SER A 42 -11.45 -32.88 14.32
C SER A 42 -12.66 -32.01 13.95
N SER A 43 -12.45 -30.72 13.67
CA SER A 43 -13.52 -29.83 13.20
C SER A 43 -13.94 -30.23 11.79
N ALA A 44 -15.23 -30.49 11.60
CA ALA A 44 -15.80 -30.75 10.28
C ALA A 44 -15.90 -29.47 9.41
N SER A 45 -15.81 -28.29 10.03
CA SER A 45 -15.87 -27.00 9.33
C SER A 45 -14.50 -26.34 9.27
N ALA A 46 -14.19 -25.76 8.11
CA ALA A 46 -13.04 -24.87 7.95
C ALA A 46 -13.22 -23.60 8.80
N ASN A 47 -12.15 -23.18 9.47
CA ASN A 47 -12.13 -21.90 10.15
C ASN A 47 -11.75 -20.82 9.13
N ASP A 48 -12.74 -20.14 8.59
CA ASP A 48 -12.54 -18.99 7.72
C ASP A 48 -12.56 -17.69 8.52
N ALA A 49 -11.81 -16.69 8.06
CA ALA A 49 -11.78 -15.35 8.64
C ALA A 49 -11.69 -14.30 7.54
N THR A 50 -12.31 -13.14 7.77
CA THR A 50 -12.25 -12.00 6.86
C THR A 50 -11.25 -10.98 7.40
N GLY A 51 -10.24 -10.68 6.58
CA GLY A 51 -9.30 -9.58 6.81
C GLY A 51 -9.67 -8.39 5.95
N GLN A 52 -9.12 -7.22 6.27
CA GLN A 52 -9.31 -6.00 5.50
C GLN A 52 -8.03 -5.19 5.49
N PHE A 53 -7.78 -4.46 4.42
CA PHE A 53 -6.85 -3.34 4.46
C PHE A 53 -7.41 -2.16 3.69
N ILE A 54 -7.06 -0.96 4.13
CA ILE A 54 -7.47 0.30 3.51
C ILE A 54 -6.22 0.95 2.95
N PHE A 55 -6.26 1.32 1.68
CA PHE A 55 -5.19 2.05 1.02
C PHE A 55 -5.74 3.29 0.32
N VAL A 56 -4.95 4.36 0.32
CA VAL A 56 -5.29 5.61 -0.35
C VAL A 56 -4.21 5.91 -1.37
N CYS A 57 -4.62 6.28 -2.58
CA CYS A 57 -3.70 6.70 -3.61
C CYS A 57 -4.04 8.08 -4.15
N THR A 58 -3.01 8.83 -4.56
CA THR A 58 -3.14 10.14 -5.22
C THR A 58 -2.49 10.08 -6.61
N ASN A 59 -2.94 10.94 -7.54
CA ASN A 59 -2.40 11.07 -8.89
C ASN A 59 -2.35 9.75 -9.70
N VAL A 60 -3.33 8.86 -9.50
CA VAL A 60 -3.39 7.56 -10.18
C VAL A 60 -4.00 7.71 -11.58
N GLN A 61 -3.21 7.36 -12.59
CA GLN A 61 -3.61 7.42 -14.02
C GLN A 61 -3.75 6.04 -14.66
N ARG A 62 -3.48 4.97 -13.90
CA ARG A 62 -3.46 3.57 -14.37
C ARG A 62 -4.14 2.65 -13.34
N ALA A 63 -4.45 1.42 -13.74
CA ALA A 63 -5.01 0.42 -12.84
C ALA A 63 -4.04 0.10 -11.68
N ILE A 64 -4.62 -0.09 -10.49
CA ILE A 64 -3.89 -0.50 -9.29
C ILE A 64 -3.85 -2.02 -9.27
N THR A 65 -2.66 -2.60 -9.09
CA THR A 65 -2.48 -4.04 -8.95
C THR A 65 -2.07 -4.37 -7.52
N ILE A 66 -2.83 -5.24 -6.86
CA ILE A 66 -2.54 -5.76 -5.53
C ILE A 66 -1.97 -7.17 -5.67
N ARG A 67 -0.82 -7.43 -5.05
CA ARG A 67 -0.17 -8.75 -5.06
C ARG A 67 0.08 -9.20 -3.63
N LEU A 68 -0.26 -10.45 -3.33
CA LEU A 68 0.07 -11.09 -2.07
C LEU A 68 1.34 -11.93 -2.24
N SER A 69 2.21 -11.93 -1.24
CA SER A 69 3.36 -12.85 -1.20
C SER A 69 2.91 -14.24 -0.73
N THR A 70 3.79 -15.23 -0.89
CA THR A 70 3.59 -16.58 -0.31
C THR A 70 3.58 -16.56 1.22
N GLY A 71 3.97 -15.45 1.86
CA GLY A 71 4.37 -15.43 3.26
C GLY A 71 5.51 -16.42 3.52
N ASN A 72 5.56 -16.96 4.75
CA ASN A 72 6.58 -17.92 5.17
C ASN A 72 6.41 -19.32 4.55
N ALA A 73 5.34 -19.58 3.79
CA ALA A 73 5.11 -20.90 3.18
C ALA A 73 6.08 -21.22 2.04
N GLY A 74 6.65 -20.21 1.37
CA GLY A 74 7.52 -20.36 0.20
C GLY A 74 6.82 -20.79 -1.10
N SER A 75 5.53 -21.16 -1.04
CA SER A 75 4.69 -21.51 -2.18
C SER A 75 3.26 -20.99 -1.98
N PHE A 76 2.55 -20.71 -3.07
CA PHE A 76 1.11 -20.44 -3.07
C PHE A 76 0.29 -21.74 -3.00
N THR A 77 0.88 -22.86 -3.38
CA THR A 77 0.21 -24.16 -3.48
C THR A 77 1.14 -25.26 -2.97
N PRO A 78 0.95 -25.75 -1.74
CA PRO A 78 0.03 -25.24 -0.71
C PRO A 78 0.61 -24.00 0.00
N ARG A 79 -0.24 -22.99 0.24
CA ARG A 79 0.03 -21.94 1.24
C ARG A 79 -0.37 -22.48 2.61
N GLN A 80 0.55 -22.53 3.57
CA GLN A 80 0.34 -23.17 4.88
C GLN A 80 0.73 -22.26 6.05
N MET A 81 0.05 -22.45 7.18
CA MET A 81 0.39 -21.83 8.46
C MET A 81 1.29 -22.76 9.27
N THR A 82 2.24 -22.18 10.00
CA THR A 82 3.18 -22.90 10.87
C THR A 82 2.90 -22.58 12.34
N SER A 83 3.06 -23.57 13.21
CA SER A 83 3.04 -23.39 14.67
C SER A 83 4.21 -24.16 15.27
N GLY A 84 5.17 -23.45 15.86
CA GLY A 84 6.45 -24.05 16.25
C GLY A 84 7.16 -24.70 15.06
N GLY A 85 7.60 -25.95 15.22
CA GLY A 85 8.16 -26.77 14.13
C GLY A 85 7.10 -27.49 13.25
N GLY A 86 5.82 -27.36 13.57
CA GLY A 86 4.71 -28.02 12.88
C GLY A 86 4.08 -27.17 11.78
N ARG A 87 3.44 -27.83 10.81
CA ARG A 87 2.65 -27.20 9.73
C ARG A 87 1.20 -27.67 9.85
N LEU A 88 0.25 -26.74 9.72
CA LEU A 88 -1.17 -27.10 9.70
C LEU A 88 -1.52 -27.69 8.33
N GLN A 89 -1.93 -28.96 8.33
CA GLN A 89 -2.27 -29.71 7.11
C GLN A 89 -3.77 -30.00 7.08
N PRO A 90 -4.45 -29.85 5.93
CA PRO A 90 -5.84 -30.28 5.79
C PRO A 90 -5.93 -31.80 5.98
N LEU A 91 -6.91 -32.28 6.75
CA LEU A 91 -7.23 -33.71 6.78
C LEU A 91 -7.66 -34.15 5.38
N ARG A 92 -7.13 -35.30 4.92
CA ARG A 92 -7.54 -35.94 3.68
C ARG A 92 -8.79 -36.80 3.89
#